data_AF-A0A8H8MGW0-F1
#
_entry.id   AF-A0A8H8MGW0-F1
#
_cell.length_a   1.000
_cell.length_b   1.000
_cell.length_c   1.000
_cell.angle_alpha   90.00
_cell.angle_beta   90.00
_cell.angle_gamma   90.00
#
_symmetry.space_group_name_H-M   'P 1'
#
loop_
_entity.id
_entity.type
_entity.pdbx_description
1 polymer ?
#
loop_
_entity_poly.entity_id
_entity_poly.type
_entity_poly.pdbx_seq_one_letter_code
_entity_poly.pdbx_strand_id
1 'polypeptide(L)'
;MSATKGTKKADSKGSKKAASTPAAKDAKAKGAKKAALKGTHGKAQRKTRTSVSFHRPKTLRLPRTPRYPRKSIPHAPRMDQYRTIVHPLATESAMKKIEDHNTLVFIVDLKSNKRQIKEAVKKLYGVDIAKINTLIRPDGRKKAYVRLTPDHDALDVANKACMHLLVREIGLNFVIFNIRLGSSS
;
A
#
# COMPACT_ATOMS: atom_id res chain seq x y z
N MET A 1 26.75 31.16 -6.33
CA MET A 1 27.00 32.56 -6.73
C MET A 1 27.65 33.27 -5.56
N SER A 2 28.93 33.58 -5.72
CA SER A 2 29.81 34.28 -4.77
C SER A 2 29.78 35.79 -5.01
N ALA A 3 29.82 36.58 -3.94
CA ALA A 3 30.11 38.02 -3.95
C ALA A 3 30.82 38.36 -2.62
N THR A 4 32.15 38.46 -2.62
CA THR A 4 33.00 39.67 -2.71
C THR A 4 33.15 40.47 -1.41
N LYS A 5 34.44 40.60 -1.08
CA LYS A 5 35.13 41.28 0.03
C LYS A 5 35.00 42.81 -0.05
N GLY A 6 35.04 43.49 1.10
CA GLY A 6 35.18 44.95 1.15
C GLY A 6 35.34 45.51 2.56
N THR A 7 36.59 45.69 2.99
CA THR A 7 37.02 46.42 4.20
C THR A 7 37.06 47.93 3.96
N LYS A 8 36.71 48.77 4.95
CA LYS A 8 37.25 50.14 5.09
C LYS A 8 37.38 50.58 6.56
N LYS A 9 38.56 51.14 6.87
CA LYS A 9 39.06 51.83 8.08
C LYS A 9 38.15 53.00 8.51
N ALA A 10 37.86 53.14 9.81
CA ALA A 10 38.51 54.01 10.81
C ALA A 10 38.07 55.48 10.77
N ASP A 11 37.60 56.01 11.92
CA ASP A 11 38.03 57.32 12.42
C ASP A 11 37.67 57.53 13.90
N SER A 12 38.68 57.98 14.63
CA SER A 12 38.69 58.37 16.05
C SER A 12 38.53 59.88 16.21
N LYS A 13 37.67 60.32 17.12
CA LYS A 13 37.71 61.63 17.84
C LYS A 13 36.47 61.67 18.74
N GLY A 14 36.46 62.14 19.98
CA GLY A 14 37.42 62.76 20.87
C GLY A 14 36.61 63.14 22.12
N SER A 15 37.24 63.09 23.29
CA SER A 15 36.65 63.40 24.58
C SER A 15 36.33 64.89 24.73
N LYS A 16 35.10 65.22 25.18
CA LYS A 16 34.84 66.45 25.97
C LYS A 16 33.81 66.19 27.07
N LYS A 17 34.22 66.53 28.29
CA LYS A 17 33.57 66.36 29.58
C LYS A 17 32.61 67.55 29.78
N ALA A 18 31.30 67.32 29.86
CA ALA A 18 30.29 68.36 30.12
C ALA A 18 29.62 68.14 31.48
N ALA A 19 29.57 69.20 32.29
CA ALA A 19 29.04 69.28 33.64
C ALA A 19 27.53 68.93 33.71
N SER A 20 27.08 68.43 34.86
CA SER A 20 25.79 67.76 35.04
C SER A 20 24.80 68.57 35.88
N THR A 21 23.69 68.99 35.26
CA THR A 21 22.48 69.56 35.87
C THR A 21 21.81 68.53 36.80
N PRO A 22 21.23 68.91 37.98
CA PRO A 22 20.65 67.96 38.94
C PRO A 22 19.61 67.01 38.34
N ALA A 23 18.72 67.49 37.46
CA ALA A 23 17.76 66.64 36.75
C ALA A 23 18.40 65.56 35.85
N ALA A 24 19.57 65.84 35.27
CA ALA A 24 20.33 64.88 34.47
C ALA A 24 21.07 63.85 35.35
N LYS A 25 21.44 64.23 36.58
CA LYS A 25 21.98 63.30 37.58
C LYS A 25 20.89 62.36 38.10
N ASP A 26 19.68 62.85 38.35
CA ASP A 26 18.53 62.03 38.76
C ASP A 26 18.08 61.06 37.66
N ALA A 27 18.07 61.49 36.39
CA ALA A 27 17.77 60.61 35.27
C ALA A 27 18.83 59.51 35.10
N LYS A 28 20.12 59.86 35.22
CA LYS A 28 21.23 58.88 35.21
C LYS A 28 21.17 57.93 36.41
N ALA A 29 20.85 58.42 37.60
CA ALA A 29 20.70 57.62 38.82
C ALA A 29 19.50 56.66 38.72
N LYS A 30 18.34 57.15 38.24
CA LYS A 30 17.15 56.31 38.00
C LYS A 30 17.40 55.27 36.90
N GLY A 31 18.16 55.62 35.86
CA GLY A 31 18.59 54.70 34.81
C GLY A 31 19.55 53.61 35.33
N ALA A 32 20.57 54.01 36.08
CA ALA A 32 21.50 53.08 36.74
C ALA A 32 20.80 52.16 37.74
N LYS A 33 19.85 52.68 38.54
CA LYS A 33 19.02 51.88 39.46
C LYS A 33 18.17 50.85 38.73
N LYS A 34 17.51 51.23 37.63
CA LYS A 34 16.72 50.31 36.79
C LYS A 34 17.58 49.26 36.09
N ALA A 35 18.80 49.63 35.67
CA ALA A 35 19.76 48.71 35.06
C ALA A 35 20.33 47.71 36.07
N ALA A 36 20.67 48.17 37.29
CA ALA A 36 21.12 47.31 38.39
C ALA A 36 20.04 46.32 38.83
N LEU A 37 18.78 46.76 38.94
CA LEU A 37 17.64 45.90 39.31
C LEU A 37 17.32 44.81 38.27
N LYS A 38 17.47 45.11 36.97
CA LYS A 38 17.25 44.12 35.90
C LYS A 38 18.35 43.07 35.83
N GLY A 39 19.55 43.38 36.32
CA GLY A 39 20.73 42.52 36.24
C GLY A 39 21.12 42.15 34.81
N THR A 40 22.26 41.50 34.64
CA THR A 40 22.80 41.09 33.32
C THR A 40 22.00 39.93 32.67
N HIS A 41 21.08 39.30 33.41
CA HIS A 41 20.31 38.13 32.97
C HIS A 41 18.78 38.37 32.92
N GLY A 42 18.34 39.60 32.62
CA GLY A 42 16.92 39.97 32.67
C GLY A 42 15.97 39.32 31.63
N LYS A 43 16.45 38.46 30.72
CA LYS A 43 15.63 37.81 29.67
C LYS A 43 15.90 36.31 29.48
N ALA A 44 16.29 35.58 30.53
CA ALA A 44 16.35 34.13 30.43
C ALA A 44 14.94 33.52 30.61
N GLN A 45 14.14 33.47 29.54
CA GLN A 45 12.88 32.70 29.57
C GLN A 45 13.20 31.21 29.61
N ARG A 46 12.98 30.57 30.76
CA ARG A 46 13.01 29.12 30.89
C ARG A 46 11.84 28.52 30.12
N LYS A 47 12.05 27.37 29.47
CA LYS A 47 10.94 26.62 28.87
C LYS A 47 9.99 26.16 29.98
N THR A 48 8.83 26.78 30.07
CA THR A 48 7.78 26.41 31.04
C THR A 48 7.28 25.01 30.72
N ARG A 49 7.43 24.08 31.67
CA ARG A 49 6.85 22.74 31.60
C ARG A 49 5.59 22.76 32.45
N THR A 50 4.42 22.61 31.81
CA THR A 50 3.13 22.60 32.49
C THR A 50 2.79 21.22 33.08
N SER A 51 3.46 20.16 32.63
CA SER A 51 3.33 18.80 33.17
C SER A 51 4.42 18.50 34.19
N VAL A 52 4.06 17.81 35.28
CA VAL A 52 5.00 17.28 36.29
C VAL A 52 5.78 16.08 35.72
N SER A 53 5.18 15.37 34.75
CA SER A 53 5.81 14.24 34.07
C SER A 53 6.69 14.69 32.90
N PHE A 54 7.85 14.05 32.76
CA PHE A 54 8.77 14.24 31.64
C PHE A 54 8.37 13.32 30.48
N HIS A 55 7.93 13.91 29.37
CA HIS A 55 7.65 13.16 28.14
C HIS A 55 8.85 13.19 27.19
N ARG A 56 9.20 12.03 26.64
CA ARG A 56 10.21 11.94 25.59
C ARG A 56 9.79 12.84 24.41
N PRO A 57 10.63 13.79 23.97
CA PRO A 57 10.31 14.60 22.80
C PRO A 57 10.21 13.71 21.57
N LYS A 58 9.32 14.08 20.63
CA LYS A 58 9.21 13.37 19.37
C LYS A 58 10.53 13.53 18.60
N THR A 59 11.28 12.44 18.49
CA THR A 59 12.52 12.37 17.73
C THR A 59 12.24 11.89 16.31
N LEU A 60 13.08 12.31 15.35
CA LEU A 60 13.05 11.76 13.99
C LEU A 60 13.23 10.23 14.04
N ARG A 61 12.34 9.49 13.36
CA ARG A 61 12.48 8.05 13.12
C ARG A 61 12.75 7.84 11.65
N LEU A 62 13.99 7.55 11.30
CA LEU A 62 14.38 7.32 9.91
C LEU A 62 13.73 6.03 9.38
N PRO A 63 13.28 6.03 8.10
CA PRO A 63 12.79 4.81 7.46
C PRO A 63 13.92 3.78 7.31
N ARG A 64 13.56 2.50 7.23
CA ARG A 64 14.53 1.43 7.03
C ARG A 64 15.08 1.45 5.60
N THR A 65 16.36 1.74 5.43
CA THR A 65 17.11 1.62 4.17
C THR A 65 18.16 0.49 4.30
N PRO A 66 17.81 -0.77 3.98
CA PRO A 66 18.75 -1.89 4.15
C PRO A 66 19.90 -1.79 3.15
N ARG A 67 21.12 -2.14 3.58
CA ARG A 67 22.32 -2.13 2.71
C ARG A 67 22.36 -3.28 1.71
N TYR A 68 21.62 -4.35 1.96
CA TYR A 68 21.53 -5.54 1.11
C TYR A 68 20.11 -6.12 1.17
N PRO A 69 19.62 -6.73 0.08
CA PRO A 69 18.32 -7.39 0.09
C PRO A 69 18.38 -8.68 0.92
N ARG A 70 17.30 -8.98 1.66
CA ARG A 70 17.21 -10.21 2.48
C ARG A 70 17.01 -11.48 1.65
N LYS A 71 16.53 -11.34 0.42
CA LYS A 71 16.32 -12.42 -0.55
C LYS A 71 16.84 -11.92 -1.89
N SER A 72 17.56 -12.77 -2.60
CA SER A 72 18.05 -12.46 -3.94
C SER A 72 16.90 -12.20 -4.92
N ILE A 73 15.84 -13.02 -4.86
CA ILE A 73 14.69 -12.94 -5.77
C ILE A 73 13.39 -12.82 -4.96
N PRO A 74 12.50 -11.88 -5.30
CA PRO A 74 11.17 -11.81 -4.70
C PRO A 74 10.27 -12.95 -5.19
N HIS A 75 9.37 -13.43 -4.33
CA HIS A 75 8.45 -14.50 -4.70
C HIS A 75 7.33 -13.95 -5.61
N ALA A 76 7.13 -14.55 -6.79
CA ALA A 76 6.06 -14.21 -7.71
C ALA A 76 4.66 -14.54 -7.13
N PRO A 77 3.57 -13.88 -7.56
CA PRO A 77 2.23 -14.25 -7.10
C PRO A 77 1.92 -15.71 -7.43
N ARG A 78 1.61 -16.51 -6.41
CA ARG A 78 1.30 -17.96 -6.54
C ARG A 78 -0.11 -18.25 -7.07
N MET A 79 -0.98 -17.24 -7.09
CA MET A 79 -2.36 -17.36 -7.53
C MET A 79 -2.46 -16.74 -8.92
N ASP A 80 -2.58 -17.59 -9.93
CA ASP A 80 -2.87 -17.22 -11.30
C ASP A 80 -4.34 -17.54 -11.62
N GLN A 81 -4.76 -17.21 -12.84
CA GLN A 81 -6.13 -17.38 -13.32
C GLN A 81 -6.50 -18.87 -13.38
N TYR A 82 -5.57 -19.71 -13.85
CA TYR A 82 -5.77 -21.15 -14.03
C TYR A 82 -5.81 -21.92 -12.70
N ARG A 83 -5.09 -21.49 -11.68
CA ARG A 83 -5.22 -22.06 -10.33
C ARG A 83 -6.48 -21.56 -9.63
N THR A 84 -6.88 -20.32 -9.89
CA THR A 84 -8.09 -19.74 -9.31
C THR A 84 -9.32 -20.55 -9.74
N ILE A 85 -9.49 -20.78 -11.05
CA ILE A 85 -10.63 -21.53 -11.61
C ILE A 85 -10.15 -22.93 -11.97
N VAL A 86 -10.61 -23.93 -11.22
CA VAL A 86 -10.17 -25.32 -11.40
C VAL A 86 -10.92 -25.96 -12.57
N HIS A 87 -12.25 -26.01 -12.49
CA HIS A 87 -13.10 -26.57 -13.54
C HIS A 87 -14.55 -26.05 -13.43
N PRO A 88 -15.30 -25.91 -14.53
CA PRO A 88 -16.75 -25.75 -14.48
C PRO A 88 -17.43 -26.97 -13.82
N LEU A 89 -18.65 -26.78 -13.35
CA LEU A 89 -19.44 -27.83 -12.71
C LEU A 89 -20.65 -28.18 -13.58
N ALA A 90 -20.68 -29.42 -14.08
CA ALA A 90 -21.68 -29.91 -15.04
C ALA A 90 -22.83 -30.72 -14.41
N THR A 91 -23.17 -30.48 -13.13
CA THR A 91 -24.31 -31.17 -12.49
C THR A 91 -25.64 -30.64 -13.00
N GLU A 92 -26.71 -31.43 -12.97
CA GLU A 92 -28.07 -31.02 -13.37
C GLU A 92 -28.50 -29.68 -12.74
N SER A 93 -28.28 -29.52 -11.43
CA SER A 93 -28.61 -28.28 -10.70
C SER A 93 -27.83 -27.05 -11.18
N ALA A 94 -26.67 -27.26 -11.80
CA ALA A 94 -25.86 -26.19 -12.36
C ALA A 94 -26.25 -25.90 -13.81
N MET A 95 -26.62 -26.92 -14.59
CA MET A 95 -27.16 -26.73 -15.94
C MET A 95 -28.43 -25.88 -15.91
N LYS A 96 -29.38 -26.18 -15.01
CA LYS A 96 -30.57 -25.35 -14.79
C LYS A 96 -30.24 -23.88 -14.48
N LYS A 97 -29.17 -23.63 -13.73
CA LYS A 97 -28.71 -22.27 -13.38
C LYS A 97 -28.03 -21.52 -14.53
N ILE A 98 -27.51 -22.23 -15.52
CA ILE A 98 -26.97 -21.66 -16.75
C ILE A 98 -28.14 -21.17 -17.60
N GLU A 99 -29.18 -22.00 -17.75
CA GLU A 99 -30.38 -21.72 -18.54
C GLU A 99 -31.25 -20.61 -17.92
N ASP A 100 -31.68 -20.77 -16.66
CA ASP A 100 -32.72 -19.91 -16.06
C ASP A 100 -32.23 -18.53 -15.63
N HIS A 101 -30.93 -18.42 -15.30
CA HIS A 101 -30.41 -17.27 -14.54
C HIS A 101 -29.16 -16.63 -15.14
N ASN A 102 -28.70 -17.13 -16.30
CA ASN A 102 -27.47 -16.73 -16.95
C ASN A 102 -26.27 -16.77 -15.97
N THR A 103 -26.11 -17.90 -15.26
CA THR A 103 -25.06 -18.07 -14.25
C THR A 103 -24.17 -19.27 -14.52
N LEU A 104 -22.86 -19.04 -14.55
CA LEU A 104 -21.85 -20.09 -14.64
C LEU A 104 -21.50 -20.60 -13.25
N VAL A 105 -21.32 -21.91 -13.13
CA VAL A 105 -20.95 -22.56 -11.87
C VAL A 105 -19.56 -23.16 -11.98
N PHE A 106 -18.64 -22.68 -11.15
CA PHE A 106 -17.25 -23.13 -11.14
C PHE A 106 -16.87 -23.75 -9.81
N ILE A 107 -15.92 -24.69 -9.88
CA ILE A 107 -15.11 -25.10 -8.75
C ILE A 107 -13.82 -24.30 -8.75
N VAL A 108 -13.51 -23.74 -7.58
CA VAL A 108 -12.50 -22.71 -7.36
C VAL A 108 -11.62 -23.13 -6.19
N ASP A 109 -10.37 -22.69 -6.18
CA ASP A 109 -9.48 -22.84 -5.02
C ASP A 109 -10.07 -22.17 -3.75
N LEU A 110 -9.87 -22.81 -2.61
CA LEU A 110 -10.35 -22.37 -1.30
C LEU A 110 -9.83 -20.98 -0.89
N LYS A 111 -8.62 -20.61 -1.33
CA LYS A 111 -7.97 -19.34 -0.97
C LYS A 111 -8.43 -18.17 -1.85
N SER A 112 -9.18 -18.44 -2.91
CA SER A 112 -9.57 -17.42 -3.89
C SER A 112 -10.66 -16.49 -3.37
N ASN A 113 -10.45 -15.19 -3.53
CA ASN A 113 -11.42 -14.16 -3.22
C ASN A 113 -12.36 -13.86 -4.40
N LYS A 114 -13.55 -13.32 -4.14
CA LYS A 114 -14.53 -12.97 -5.20
C LYS A 114 -13.95 -12.04 -6.28
N ARG A 115 -13.07 -11.11 -5.90
CA ARG A 115 -12.39 -10.20 -6.84
C ARG A 115 -11.47 -10.97 -7.79
N GLN A 116 -10.68 -11.90 -7.27
CA GLN A 116 -9.78 -12.74 -8.07
C GLN A 116 -10.57 -13.65 -9.02
N ILE A 117 -11.69 -14.23 -8.57
CA ILE A 117 -12.56 -15.04 -9.43
C ILE A 117 -13.13 -14.18 -10.56
N LYS A 118 -13.57 -12.94 -10.28
CA LYS A 118 -14.08 -12.00 -11.29
C LYS A 118 -13.02 -11.74 -12.36
N GLU A 119 -11.81 -11.39 -11.94
CA GLU A 119 -10.71 -11.12 -12.86
C GLU A 119 -10.28 -12.36 -13.66
N ALA A 120 -10.25 -13.53 -13.02
CA ALA A 120 -9.87 -14.77 -13.68
C ALA A 120 -10.89 -15.18 -14.75
N VAL A 121 -12.20 -15.14 -14.45
CA VAL A 121 -13.25 -15.48 -15.43
C VAL A 121 -13.24 -14.47 -16.58
N LYS A 122 -13.09 -13.17 -16.28
CA LYS A 122 -13.00 -12.13 -17.32
C LYS A 122 -11.82 -12.33 -18.25
N LYS A 123 -10.64 -12.69 -17.72
CA LYS A 123 -9.43 -12.90 -18.53
C LYS A 123 -9.46 -14.21 -19.32
N LEU A 124 -9.98 -15.30 -18.76
CA LEU A 124 -9.96 -16.62 -19.41
C LEU A 124 -11.05 -16.75 -20.48
N TYR A 125 -12.25 -16.22 -20.20
CA TYR A 125 -13.40 -16.41 -21.07
C TYR A 125 -13.82 -15.14 -21.81
N GLY A 126 -13.21 -13.98 -21.50
CA GLY A 126 -13.52 -12.71 -22.15
C GLY A 126 -14.89 -12.13 -21.79
N VAL A 127 -15.44 -12.51 -20.64
CA VAL A 127 -16.84 -12.21 -20.26
C VAL A 127 -16.92 -11.22 -19.11
N ASP A 128 -17.89 -10.31 -19.20
CA ASP A 128 -18.23 -9.41 -18.10
C ASP A 128 -19.20 -10.02 -17.08
N ILE A 129 -18.98 -9.68 -15.81
CA ILE A 129 -19.59 -10.35 -14.66
C ILE A 129 -20.30 -9.34 -13.79
N ALA A 130 -21.62 -9.54 -13.63
CA ALA A 130 -22.44 -8.77 -12.72
C ALA A 130 -22.06 -9.06 -11.26
N LYS A 131 -22.28 -10.31 -10.80
CA LYS A 131 -22.13 -10.68 -9.38
C LYS A 131 -21.59 -12.09 -9.20
N ILE A 132 -20.84 -12.30 -8.10
CA ILE A 132 -20.31 -13.61 -7.72
C ILE A 132 -20.76 -13.98 -6.32
N ASN A 133 -21.33 -15.17 -6.20
CA ASN A 133 -21.67 -15.81 -4.93
C ASN A 133 -20.80 -17.06 -4.76
N THR A 134 -20.30 -17.33 -3.56
CA THR A 134 -19.41 -18.46 -3.29
C THR A 134 -19.88 -19.20 -2.07
N LEU A 135 -19.77 -20.52 -2.07
CA LEU A 135 -19.93 -21.40 -0.90
C LEU A 135 -18.77 -22.40 -0.84
N ILE A 136 -18.54 -22.97 0.33
CA ILE A 136 -17.64 -24.11 0.49
C ILE A 136 -18.51 -25.37 0.52
N ARG A 137 -18.19 -26.34 -0.34
CA ARG A 137 -18.84 -27.66 -0.33
C ARG A 137 -18.30 -28.51 0.83
N PRO A 138 -19.07 -29.48 1.34
CA PRO A 138 -18.56 -30.43 2.34
C PRO A 138 -17.32 -31.19 1.83
N ASP A 139 -17.18 -31.36 0.51
CA ASP A 139 -16.01 -31.92 -0.17
C ASP A 139 -14.70 -31.12 0.00
N GLY A 140 -14.73 -30.00 0.72
CA GLY A 140 -13.57 -29.13 0.93
C GLY A 140 -13.16 -28.32 -0.30
N ARG A 141 -14.05 -28.14 -1.29
CA ARG A 141 -13.81 -27.28 -2.46
C ARG A 141 -14.76 -26.08 -2.48
N LYS A 142 -14.29 -24.93 -2.96
CA LYS A 142 -15.14 -23.74 -3.11
C LYS A 142 -15.96 -23.86 -4.40
N LYS A 143 -17.26 -23.63 -4.31
CA LYS A 143 -18.19 -23.53 -5.44
C LYS A 143 -18.56 -22.07 -5.63
N ALA A 144 -18.43 -21.56 -6.85
CA ALA A 144 -18.72 -20.18 -7.21
C ALA A 144 -19.86 -20.13 -8.24
N TYR A 145 -20.91 -19.39 -7.92
CA TYR A 145 -21.94 -18.96 -8.86
C TYR A 145 -21.57 -17.60 -9.41
N VAL A 146 -21.38 -17.51 -10.71
CA VAL A 146 -20.93 -16.31 -11.43
C VAL A 146 -22.07 -15.87 -12.34
N ARG A 147 -22.74 -14.78 -11.99
CA ARG A 147 -23.79 -14.18 -12.84
C ARG A 147 -23.12 -13.30 -13.88
N LEU A 148 -23.39 -13.59 -15.15
CA LEU A 148 -22.90 -12.79 -16.27
C LEU A 148 -23.74 -11.52 -16.44
N THR A 149 -23.23 -10.58 -17.23
CA THR A 149 -24.05 -9.48 -17.77
C THR A 149 -25.01 -10.02 -18.83
N PRO A 150 -26.15 -9.35 -19.06
CA PRO A 150 -27.11 -9.78 -20.08
C PRO A 150 -26.57 -9.71 -21.52
N ASP A 151 -25.44 -9.01 -21.72
CA ASP A 151 -24.77 -8.89 -23.03
C ASP A 151 -24.08 -10.21 -23.48
N HIS A 152 -23.99 -11.19 -22.58
CA HIS A 152 -23.32 -12.46 -22.83
C HIS A 152 -24.19 -13.63 -22.40
N ASP A 153 -24.39 -14.60 -23.30
CA ASP A 153 -25.13 -15.81 -23.02
C ASP A 153 -24.25 -16.89 -22.35
N ALA A 154 -24.64 -17.32 -21.16
CA ALA A 154 -23.91 -18.34 -20.41
C ALA A 154 -23.87 -19.70 -21.14
N LEU A 155 -24.83 -20.03 -21.99
CA LEU A 155 -24.85 -21.29 -22.74
C LEU A 155 -23.65 -21.38 -23.70
N ASP A 156 -23.40 -20.32 -24.47
CA ASP A 156 -22.28 -20.28 -25.42
C ASP A 156 -20.93 -20.31 -24.72
N VAL A 157 -20.82 -19.61 -23.59
CA VAL A 157 -19.61 -19.61 -22.77
C VAL A 157 -19.41 -20.96 -22.09
N ALA A 158 -20.49 -21.60 -21.63
CA ALA A 158 -20.43 -22.92 -21.01
C ALA A 158 -19.96 -23.98 -22.02
N ASN A 159 -20.43 -23.94 -23.27
CA ASN A 159 -19.96 -24.83 -24.32
C ASN A 159 -18.46 -24.65 -24.55
N LYS A 160 -17.97 -23.42 -24.63
CA LYS A 160 -16.52 -23.13 -24.73
C LYS A 160 -15.74 -23.63 -23.50
N ALA A 161 -16.27 -23.42 -22.30
CA ALA A 161 -15.63 -23.82 -21.05
C ALA A 161 -15.61 -25.35 -20.86
N CYS A 162 -16.67 -26.05 -21.26
CA CYS A 162 -16.81 -27.50 -21.16
C CYS A 162 -15.94 -28.22 -22.20
N MET A 163 -15.90 -27.71 -23.44
CA MET A 163 -14.99 -28.23 -24.48
C MET A 163 -13.51 -28.11 -24.08
N HIS A 164 -13.12 -27.03 -23.40
CA HIS A 164 -11.73 -26.84 -22.98
C HIS A 164 -11.28 -27.87 -21.91
N LEU A 165 -12.18 -28.35 -21.05
CA LEU A 165 -11.89 -29.45 -20.12
C LEU A 165 -11.67 -30.77 -20.85
N LEU A 166 -12.50 -31.07 -21.85
CA LEU A 166 -12.41 -32.31 -22.64
C LEU A 166 -11.06 -32.43 -23.34
N VAL A 167 -10.58 -31.34 -23.95
CA VAL A 167 -9.26 -31.33 -24.62
C VAL A 167 -8.11 -31.48 -23.61
N ARG A 168 -8.26 -30.98 -22.38
CA ARG A 168 -7.23 -31.09 -21.33
C ARG A 168 -7.14 -32.49 -20.74
N GLU A 169 -8.26 -33.16 -20.48
CA GLU A 169 -8.25 -34.55 -20.00
C GLU A 169 -7.79 -35.53 -21.08
N ILE A 170 -8.17 -35.31 -22.34
CA ILE A 170 -7.69 -36.15 -23.45
C ILE A 170 -6.19 -35.91 -23.70
N GLY A 171 -5.74 -34.65 -23.70
CA GLY A 171 -4.34 -34.29 -23.94
C GLY A 171 -3.37 -34.74 -22.84
N LEU A 172 -3.75 -34.62 -21.55
CA LEU A 172 -2.90 -35.12 -20.46
C LEU A 172 -2.78 -36.65 -20.49
N ASN A 173 -3.88 -37.37 -20.75
CA ASN A 173 -3.84 -38.83 -20.85
C ASN A 173 -3.03 -39.29 -22.07
N PHE A 174 -3.08 -38.58 -23.20
CA PHE A 174 -2.28 -38.90 -24.38
C PHE A 174 -0.77 -38.66 -24.16
N VAL A 175 -0.39 -37.57 -23.50
CA VAL A 175 1.02 -37.27 -23.19
C VAL A 175 1.60 -38.24 -22.15
N ILE A 176 0.82 -38.61 -21.12
CA ILE A 176 1.25 -39.62 -20.13
C ILE A 176 1.36 -41.01 -20.77
N PHE A 177 0.48 -41.37 -21.71
CA PHE A 177 0.54 -42.64 -22.43
C PHE A 177 1.74 -42.73 -23.38
N ASN A 178 2.09 -41.64 -24.07
CA ASN A 178 3.23 -41.60 -24.98
C ASN A 178 4.57 -41.65 -24.23
N ILE A 179 4.69 -40.96 -23.08
CA ILE A 179 5.90 -41.02 -22.23
C ILE A 179 6.12 -42.43 -21.64
N ARG A 180 5.06 -43.19 -21.35
CA ARG A 180 5.18 -44.55 -20.80
C ARG A 180 5.50 -45.63 -21.84
N LEU A 181 5.25 -45.36 -23.12
CA LEU A 181 5.61 -46.25 -24.23
C LEU A 181 6.95 -45.89 -24.89
N GLY A 182 7.45 -44.66 -24.71
CA GLY A 182 8.71 -44.18 -25.30
C GLY A 182 9.99 -44.52 -24.54
N SER A 183 9.92 -45.28 -23.45
CA SER A 183 11.09 -45.66 -22.62
C SER A 183 11.52 -47.12 -22.77
N SER A 184 11.08 -47.79 -23.84
CA SER A 184 11.48 -49.16 -24.20
C SER A 184 12.03 -49.19 -25.62
N SER A 185 13.17 -48.54 -25.84
CA SER A 185 14.04 -48.70 -27.02
C SER A 185 15.42 -48.16 -26.69
#